data_AF-A0A527VV67-F1
#
_entry.id   AF-A0A527VV67-F1
#
_cell.length_a   1.000
_cell.length_b   1.000
_cell.length_c   1.000
_cell.angle_alpha   90.00
_cell.angle_beta   90.00
_cell.angle_gamma   90.00
#
_symmetry.space_group_name_H-M   'P 1'
#
loop_
_entity.id
_entity.type
_entity.pdbx_description
1 polymer ?
#
loop_
_entity_poly.entity_id
_entity_poly.type
_entity_poly.pdbx_seq_one_letter_code
_entity_poly.pdbx_strand_id
1 'polypeptide(L)'
;PITTARTGRALGIITDARYRFERGVDPEFMVPGVELATRLVLDFCGGTASEIEVAGYAGHKPMVVSFPLSEVKRLTGIEVPKEETLGILDRLGFEPQGSGDVVEVTVPSWRPDIDGKADLVEEVMRIHGVDNILAQPLTSHDAVNGKILTTLQMRTRAAKRALAVRGMMEAVTWSFIPAKHAELFGGGQTALKLANPIAADMSDMRPSLLP
;
A
#
# COMPACT_ATOMS: atom_id res chain seq x y z
N PRO A 1 -12.69 11.35 -1.20
CA PRO A 1 -12.07 10.37 -0.27
C PRO A 1 -11.59 10.96 1.08
N ILE A 2 -10.62 11.89 1.07
CA ILE A 2 -9.99 12.40 2.31
C ILE A 2 -10.99 13.11 3.24
N THR A 3 -11.86 13.97 2.71
CA THR A 3 -12.87 14.67 3.52
C THR A 3 -13.78 13.68 4.25
N THR A 4 -14.27 12.65 3.56
CA THR A 4 -15.09 11.57 4.14
C THR A 4 -14.34 10.82 5.24
N ALA A 5 -13.08 10.47 5.00
CA ALA A 5 -12.22 9.79 6.00
C ALA A 5 -12.04 10.66 7.26
N ARG A 6 -11.74 11.94 7.08
CA ARG A 6 -11.50 12.90 8.17
C ARG A 6 -12.76 13.10 9.01
N THR A 7 -13.89 13.39 8.37
CA THR A 7 -15.17 13.59 9.06
C THR A 7 -15.62 12.33 9.77
N GLY A 8 -15.49 11.17 9.13
CA GLY A 8 -15.83 9.89 9.73
C GLY A 8 -15.01 9.55 10.97
N ARG A 9 -13.69 9.80 10.95
CA ARG A 9 -12.82 9.63 12.12
C ARG A 9 -13.15 10.63 13.23
N ALA A 10 -13.37 11.90 12.89
CA ALA A 10 -13.67 12.95 13.87
C ALA A 10 -14.99 12.71 14.61
N LEU A 11 -16.00 12.14 13.92
CA LEU A 11 -17.32 11.88 14.49
C LEU A 11 -17.50 10.44 15.03
N GLY A 12 -16.50 9.57 14.89
CA GLY A 12 -16.61 8.16 15.29
C GLY A 12 -17.63 7.35 14.47
N ILE A 13 -18.00 7.82 13.27
CA ILE A 13 -19.01 7.17 12.42
C ILE A 13 -18.34 6.05 11.64
N ILE A 14 -18.79 4.81 11.84
CA ILE A 14 -18.28 3.61 11.15
C ILE A 14 -19.44 3.00 10.37
N THR A 15 -19.44 3.17 9.04
CA THR A 15 -20.46 2.63 8.14
C THR A 15 -19.82 2.04 6.89
N ASP A 16 -20.55 1.13 6.26
CA ASP A 16 -20.18 0.48 5.01
C ASP A 16 -20.02 1.50 3.85
N ALA A 17 -20.88 2.53 3.84
CA ALA A 17 -20.79 3.64 2.90
C ALA A 17 -19.52 4.46 3.10
N ARG A 18 -19.21 4.86 4.35
CA ARG A 18 -17.97 5.60 4.65
C ARG A 18 -16.75 4.81 4.18
N TYR A 19 -16.70 3.51 4.49
CA TYR A 19 -15.58 2.62 4.13
C TYR A 19 -15.28 2.65 2.62
N ARG A 20 -16.33 2.64 1.77
CA ARG A 20 -16.20 2.76 0.31
C ARG A 20 -15.77 4.16 -0.12
N PHE A 21 -16.49 5.20 0.30
CA PHE A 21 -16.19 6.58 -0.12
C PHE A 21 -14.82 7.09 0.35
N GLU A 22 -14.28 6.58 1.45
CA GLU A 22 -12.91 6.93 1.89
C GLU A 22 -11.80 6.26 1.04
N ARG A 23 -12.10 5.15 0.35
CA ARG A 23 -11.17 4.44 -0.55
C ARG A 23 -11.30 4.85 -2.02
N GLY A 24 -12.37 5.56 -2.35
CA GLY A 24 -12.70 5.89 -3.73
C GLY A 24 -13.80 4.99 -4.26
N VAL A 25 -14.65 5.56 -5.09
CA VAL A 25 -15.74 4.86 -5.80
C VAL A 25 -15.59 5.19 -7.27
N ASP A 26 -16.03 4.29 -8.14
CA ASP A 26 -16.03 4.51 -9.58
C ASP A 26 -16.92 5.71 -9.94
N PRO A 27 -16.36 6.80 -10.48
CA PRO A 27 -17.13 7.99 -10.81
C PRO A 27 -18.12 7.75 -11.97
N GLU A 28 -17.83 6.84 -12.90
CA GLU A 28 -18.71 6.54 -14.05
C GLU A 28 -19.85 5.58 -13.67
N PHE A 29 -19.74 4.87 -12.54
CA PHE A 29 -20.80 3.98 -12.05
C PHE A 29 -21.96 4.72 -11.35
N MET A 30 -21.89 6.04 -11.16
CA MET A 30 -22.93 6.77 -10.40
C MET A 30 -24.30 6.71 -11.06
N VAL A 31 -24.38 6.95 -12.39
CA VAL A 31 -25.64 6.90 -13.14
C VAL A 31 -26.17 5.47 -13.27
N PRO A 32 -25.36 4.47 -13.73
CA PRO A 32 -25.78 3.08 -13.72
C PRO A 32 -26.22 2.59 -12.32
N GLY A 33 -25.53 3.02 -11.27
CA GLY A 33 -25.86 2.68 -9.89
C GLY A 33 -27.23 3.19 -9.45
N VAL A 34 -27.57 4.45 -9.77
CA VAL A 34 -28.90 5.02 -9.48
C VAL A 34 -29.99 4.32 -10.29
N GLU A 35 -29.76 3.98 -11.55
CA GLU A 35 -30.69 3.21 -12.38
C GLU A 35 -30.96 1.83 -11.79
N LEU A 36 -29.90 1.12 -11.37
CA LEU A 36 -30.02 -0.18 -10.72
C LEU A 36 -30.82 -0.07 -9.41
N ALA A 37 -30.53 0.93 -8.58
CA ALA A 37 -31.25 1.15 -7.34
C ALA A 37 -32.73 1.48 -7.59
N THR A 38 -33.01 2.36 -8.56
CA THR A 38 -34.37 2.73 -8.97
C THR A 38 -35.16 1.52 -9.44
N ARG A 39 -34.56 0.68 -10.30
CA ARG A 39 -35.18 -0.56 -10.76
C ARG A 39 -35.54 -1.48 -9.60
N LEU A 40 -34.62 -1.69 -8.65
CA LEU A 40 -34.90 -2.51 -7.47
C LEU A 40 -36.06 -1.94 -6.64
N VAL A 41 -36.14 -0.62 -6.48
CA VAL A 41 -37.27 0.02 -5.77
C VAL A 41 -38.59 -0.22 -6.51
N LEU A 42 -38.62 -0.05 -7.83
CA LEU A 42 -39.83 -0.29 -8.62
C LEU A 42 -40.26 -1.76 -8.55
N ASP A 43 -39.32 -2.69 -8.67
CA ASP A 43 -39.58 -4.13 -8.66
C ASP A 43 -40.13 -4.62 -7.30
N PHE A 44 -39.61 -4.08 -6.19
CA PHE A 44 -39.98 -4.56 -4.84
C PHE A 44 -41.05 -3.72 -4.14
N CYS A 45 -41.07 -2.40 -4.37
CA CYS A 45 -41.94 -1.46 -3.64
C CYS A 45 -43.02 -0.84 -4.55
N GLY A 46 -42.83 -0.89 -5.87
CA GLY A 46 -43.68 -0.18 -6.84
C GLY A 46 -43.41 1.33 -6.89
N GLY A 47 -44.37 2.09 -7.41
CA GLY A 47 -44.30 3.54 -7.59
C GLY A 47 -43.92 3.96 -9.02
N THR A 48 -43.55 5.24 -9.16
CA THR A 48 -43.17 5.84 -10.45
C THR A 48 -41.86 6.59 -10.26
N ALA A 49 -40.83 6.23 -11.04
CA ALA A 49 -39.56 6.92 -11.04
C ALA A 49 -39.69 8.31 -11.69
N SER A 50 -38.98 9.29 -11.14
CA SER A 50 -38.75 10.57 -11.80
C SER A 50 -37.55 10.49 -12.75
N GLU A 51 -37.29 11.57 -13.47
CA GLU A 51 -36.06 11.72 -14.26
C GLU A 51 -34.83 11.81 -13.35
N ILE A 52 -33.69 11.31 -13.85
CA ILE A 52 -32.40 11.43 -13.18
C ILE A 52 -31.85 12.84 -13.41
N GLU A 53 -31.42 13.49 -12.33
CA GLU A 53 -30.70 14.75 -12.39
C GLU A 53 -29.24 14.55 -11.95
N VAL A 54 -28.29 14.92 -12.83
CA VAL A 54 -26.85 14.89 -12.51
C VAL A 54 -26.34 16.32 -12.43
N ALA A 55 -25.90 16.72 -11.25
CA ALA A 55 -25.37 18.07 -11.00
C ALA A 55 -23.86 18.03 -10.71
N GLY A 56 -23.10 18.92 -11.36
CA GLY A 56 -21.69 19.16 -11.02
C GLY A 56 -20.68 18.08 -11.46
N TYR A 57 -21.06 17.17 -12.36
CA TYR A 57 -20.13 16.16 -12.89
C TYR A 57 -19.42 16.65 -14.16
N ALA A 58 -18.09 16.62 -14.16
CA ALA A 58 -17.27 17.08 -15.28
C ALA A 58 -16.86 15.97 -16.26
N GLY A 59 -17.32 14.73 -16.03
CA GLY A 59 -16.85 13.53 -16.75
C GLY A 59 -15.55 12.97 -16.19
N HIS A 60 -15.41 11.64 -16.19
CA HIS A 60 -14.12 11.01 -15.97
C HIS A 60 -13.23 11.20 -17.20
N LYS A 61 -11.94 11.44 -16.98
CA LYS A 61 -10.93 11.45 -18.05
C LYS A 61 -10.12 10.16 -17.91
N PRO A 62 -10.31 9.19 -18.81
CA PRO A 62 -9.56 7.94 -18.75
C PRO A 62 -8.06 8.20 -18.82
N MET A 63 -7.31 7.53 -17.96
CA MET A 63 -5.86 7.48 -18.08
C MET A 63 -5.51 6.53 -19.23
N VAL A 64 -4.57 6.94 -20.07
CA VAL A 64 -3.99 6.08 -21.11
C VAL A 64 -2.52 5.88 -20.79
N VAL A 65 -2.12 4.62 -20.68
CA VAL A 65 -0.75 4.23 -20.34
C VAL A 65 -0.08 3.65 -21.58
N SER A 66 1.00 4.29 -22.02
CA SER A 66 1.86 3.75 -23.07
C SER A 66 2.68 2.58 -22.52
N PHE A 67 2.33 1.36 -22.92
CA PHE A 67 2.77 0.11 -22.32
C PHE A 67 3.63 -0.73 -23.27
N PRO A 68 4.97 -0.73 -23.10
CA PRO A 68 5.86 -1.67 -23.79
C PRO A 68 5.67 -3.07 -23.21
N LEU A 69 5.34 -4.04 -24.06
CA LEU A 69 5.09 -5.43 -23.64
C LEU A 69 6.35 -6.09 -23.03
N SER A 70 7.53 -5.59 -23.41
CA SER A 70 8.81 -6.02 -22.83
C SER A 70 8.95 -5.73 -21.33
N GLU A 71 8.14 -4.81 -20.78
CA GLU A 71 8.13 -4.49 -19.35
C GLU A 71 7.71 -5.69 -18.49
N VAL A 72 6.83 -6.56 -19.00
CA VAL A 72 6.40 -7.77 -18.29
C VAL A 72 7.61 -8.62 -17.95
N LYS A 73 8.40 -8.99 -18.97
CA LYS A 73 9.64 -9.76 -18.78
C LYS A 73 10.68 -9.00 -17.97
N ARG A 74 10.82 -7.68 -18.21
CA ARG A 74 11.84 -6.85 -17.53
C ARG A 74 11.62 -6.79 -16.01
N LEU A 75 10.37 -6.67 -15.56
CA LEU A 75 10.04 -6.51 -14.15
C LEU A 75 9.79 -7.83 -13.42
N THR A 76 9.24 -8.84 -14.10
CA THR A 76 8.85 -10.11 -13.46
C THR A 76 9.78 -11.28 -13.80
N GLY A 77 10.56 -11.16 -14.87
CA GLY A 77 11.32 -12.27 -15.43
C GLY A 77 10.48 -13.30 -16.21
N ILE A 78 9.15 -13.14 -16.27
CA ILE A 78 8.25 -14.05 -16.98
C ILE A 78 8.11 -13.63 -18.44
N GLU A 79 8.22 -14.59 -19.35
CA GLU A 79 7.83 -14.41 -20.76
C GLU A 79 6.35 -14.76 -20.94
N VAL A 80 5.53 -13.73 -21.14
CA VAL A 80 4.11 -13.89 -21.49
C VAL A 80 3.94 -13.51 -22.96
N PRO A 81 3.32 -14.37 -23.80
CA PRO A 81 3.00 -14.02 -25.18
C PRO A 81 2.17 -12.74 -25.27
N LYS A 82 2.34 -12.00 -26.37
CA LYS A 82 1.63 -10.74 -26.60
C LYS A 82 0.12 -10.93 -26.57
N GLU A 83 -0.38 -11.92 -27.30
CA GLU A 83 -1.82 -12.22 -27.41
C GLU A 83 -2.42 -12.51 -26.03
N GLU A 84 -1.69 -13.23 -25.19
CA GLU A 84 -2.10 -13.53 -23.81
C GLU A 84 -2.08 -12.28 -22.93
N THR A 85 -1.02 -11.47 -23.00
CA THR A 85 -0.91 -10.21 -22.27
C THR A 85 -2.07 -9.27 -22.56
N LEU A 86 -2.37 -9.05 -23.85
CA LEU A 86 -3.46 -8.18 -24.27
C LEU A 86 -4.82 -8.78 -23.90
N GLY A 87 -5.00 -10.09 -24.07
CA GLY A 87 -6.23 -10.78 -23.68
C GLY A 87 -6.49 -10.82 -22.17
N ILE A 88 -5.45 -10.78 -21.34
CA ILE A 88 -5.60 -10.59 -19.88
C ILE A 88 -6.13 -9.18 -19.58
N LEU A 89 -5.49 -8.16 -20.15
CA LEU A 89 -5.88 -6.76 -19.91
C LEU A 89 -7.31 -6.49 -20.40
N ASP A 90 -7.68 -6.99 -21.58
CA ASP A 90 -9.03 -6.87 -22.14
C ASP A 90 -10.10 -7.50 -21.22
N ARG A 91 -9.88 -8.73 -20.74
CA ARG A 91 -10.80 -9.41 -19.81
C ARG A 91 -10.94 -8.71 -18.46
N LEU A 92 -9.93 -7.94 -18.05
CA LEU A 92 -9.98 -7.11 -16.84
C LEU A 92 -10.68 -5.76 -17.06
N GLY A 93 -11.08 -5.47 -18.31
CA GLY A 93 -11.78 -4.25 -18.70
C GLY A 93 -10.86 -3.09 -19.07
N PHE A 94 -9.56 -3.33 -19.25
CA PHE A 94 -8.69 -2.36 -19.91
C PHE A 94 -8.92 -2.41 -21.42
N GLU A 95 -8.64 -1.31 -22.12
CA GLU A 95 -8.76 -1.25 -23.57
C GLU A 95 -7.38 -1.10 -24.21
N PRO A 96 -6.64 -2.20 -24.46
CA PRO A 96 -5.37 -2.15 -25.16
C PRO A 96 -5.56 -1.84 -26.65
N GLN A 97 -4.88 -0.83 -27.15
CA GLN A 97 -4.92 -0.39 -28.55
C GLN A 97 -3.51 -0.42 -29.17
N GLY A 98 -3.44 -0.97 -30.38
CA GLY A 98 -2.21 -1.03 -31.18
C GLY A 98 -1.68 -2.44 -31.41
N SER A 99 -0.81 -2.57 -32.40
CA SER A 99 -0.25 -3.85 -32.85
C SER A 99 1.27 -3.91 -32.79
N GLY A 100 1.94 -2.90 -32.22
CA GLY A 100 3.39 -2.86 -32.06
C GLY A 100 3.90 -3.55 -30.79
N ASP A 101 5.16 -3.31 -30.45
CA ASP A 101 5.78 -3.75 -29.18
C ASP A 101 5.37 -2.85 -27.99
N VAL A 102 4.84 -1.67 -28.30
CA VAL A 102 4.24 -0.72 -27.36
C VAL A 102 2.79 -0.54 -27.76
N VAL A 103 1.89 -0.65 -26.79
CA VAL A 103 0.45 -0.47 -26.95
C VAL A 103 -0.05 0.63 -26.02
N GLU A 104 -1.09 1.35 -26.40
CA GLU A 104 -1.74 2.31 -25.53
C GLU A 104 -2.87 1.59 -24.78
N VAL A 105 -2.86 1.63 -23.46
CA VAL A 105 -3.85 0.93 -22.63
C VAL A 105 -4.71 1.94 -21.91
N THR A 106 -5.99 2.02 -22.26
CA THR A 106 -6.95 2.84 -21.52
C THR A 106 -7.34 2.12 -20.23
N VAL A 107 -7.22 2.84 -19.12
CA VAL A 107 -7.57 2.34 -17.78
C VAL A 107 -9.07 2.56 -17.53
N PRO A 108 -9.81 1.54 -17.07
CA PRO A 108 -11.22 1.70 -16.73
C PRO A 108 -11.40 2.54 -15.47
N SER A 109 -12.52 3.27 -15.38
CA SER A 109 -12.78 4.26 -14.32
C SER A 109 -12.84 3.67 -12.89
N TRP A 110 -13.16 2.38 -12.75
CA TRP A 110 -13.16 1.66 -11.48
C TRP A 110 -11.78 1.18 -11.02
N ARG A 111 -10.70 1.48 -11.77
CA ARG A 111 -9.31 1.13 -11.42
C ARG A 111 -8.46 2.38 -11.11
N PRO A 112 -8.79 3.14 -10.05
CA PRO A 112 -8.02 4.32 -9.65
C PRO A 112 -6.64 3.97 -9.06
N ASP A 113 -6.37 2.69 -8.86
CA ASP A 113 -5.10 2.15 -8.36
C ASP A 113 -4.01 2.05 -9.44
N ILE A 114 -4.37 2.15 -10.72
CA ILE A 114 -3.41 2.11 -11.83
C ILE A 114 -2.84 3.51 -12.07
N ASP A 115 -1.52 3.65 -11.92
CA ASP A 115 -0.78 4.91 -12.14
C ASP A 115 0.22 4.79 -13.31
N GLY A 116 0.63 3.57 -13.66
CA GLY A 116 1.50 3.37 -14.81
C GLY A 116 1.78 1.92 -15.21
N LYS A 117 2.89 1.76 -15.92
CA LYS A 117 3.26 0.50 -16.59
C LYS A 117 3.46 -0.65 -15.61
N ALA A 118 4.03 -0.37 -14.43
CA ALA A 118 4.30 -1.39 -13.43
C ALA A 118 3.00 -2.03 -12.90
N ASP A 119 1.94 -1.25 -12.74
CA ASP A 119 0.64 -1.75 -12.29
C ASP A 119 -0.01 -2.62 -13.36
N LEU A 120 0.13 -2.28 -14.65
CA LEU A 120 -0.28 -3.15 -15.75
C LEU A 120 0.52 -4.46 -15.78
N VAL A 121 1.83 -4.41 -15.50
CA VAL A 121 2.64 -5.63 -15.36
C VAL A 121 2.15 -6.47 -14.19
N GLU A 122 1.82 -5.86 -13.06
CA GLU A 122 1.25 -6.57 -11.91
C GLU A 122 -0.07 -7.27 -12.29
N GLU A 123 -0.97 -6.61 -13.01
CA GLU A 123 -2.23 -7.22 -13.45
C GLU A 123 -2.00 -8.41 -14.38
N VAL A 124 -1.07 -8.30 -15.33
CA VAL A 124 -0.69 -9.41 -16.21
C VAL A 124 -0.11 -10.56 -15.40
N MET A 125 0.86 -10.28 -14.53
CA MET A 125 1.50 -11.26 -13.65
C MET A 125 0.50 -11.94 -12.71
N ARG A 126 -0.43 -11.19 -12.12
CA ARG A 126 -1.44 -11.67 -11.17
C ARG A 126 -2.38 -12.68 -11.81
N ILE A 127 -2.81 -12.43 -13.05
CA ILE A 127 -3.69 -13.33 -13.79
C ILE A 127 -2.93 -14.49 -14.42
N HIS A 128 -1.72 -14.25 -14.94
CA HIS A 128 -0.87 -15.29 -15.51
C HIS A 128 -0.40 -16.29 -14.43
N GLY A 129 -0.12 -15.80 -13.22
CA GLY A 129 0.21 -16.60 -12.05
C GLY A 129 1.54 -16.20 -11.42
N VAL A 130 1.51 -15.80 -10.15
CA VAL A 130 2.72 -15.47 -9.37
C VAL A 130 3.63 -16.69 -9.20
N ASP A 131 3.06 -17.90 -9.18
CA ASP A 131 3.80 -19.16 -9.08
C ASP A 131 4.71 -19.43 -10.29
N ASN A 132 4.48 -18.73 -11.41
CA ASN A 132 5.32 -18.83 -12.60
C ASN A 132 6.61 -17.99 -12.48
N ILE A 133 6.75 -17.16 -11.44
CA ILE A 133 7.99 -16.43 -11.16
C ILE A 133 9.03 -17.42 -10.63
N LEU A 134 9.99 -17.76 -11.48
CA LEU A 134 11.10 -18.63 -11.09
C LEU A 134 12.04 -17.90 -10.12
N ALA A 135 12.38 -18.56 -9.01
CA ALA A 135 13.39 -18.07 -8.10
C ALA A 135 14.74 -17.98 -8.82
N GLN A 136 15.23 -16.76 -9.04
CA GLN A 136 16.55 -16.51 -9.60
C GLN A 136 17.43 -15.82 -8.56
N PRO A 137 18.70 -16.26 -8.41
CA PRO A 137 19.63 -15.53 -7.57
C PRO A 137 19.86 -14.14 -8.15
N LEU A 138 19.94 -13.12 -7.29
CA LEU A 138 20.37 -11.79 -7.72
C LEU A 138 21.77 -11.88 -8.33
N THR A 139 21.96 -11.26 -9.48
CA THR A 139 23.26 -11.20 -10.14
C THR A 139 24.27 -10.55 -9.19
N SER A 140 25.36 -11.26 -8.88
CA SER A 140 26.47 -10.68 -8.13
C SER A 140 27.08 -9.56 -8.95
N HIS A 141 27.00 -8.32 -8.47
CA HIS A 141 27.88 -7.27 -8.96
C HIS A 141 29.27 -7.56 -8.39
N ASP A 142 30.13 -8.24 -9.15
CA ASP A 142 31.46 -8.62 -8.70
C ASP A 142 32.29 -7.40 -8.26
N ALA A 143 32.44 -7.29 -6.94
CA ALA A 143 33.66 -6.93 -6.25
C ALA A 143 33.57 -7.62 -4.89
N VAL A 144 34.45 -8.59 -4.63
CA VAL A 144 34.70 -9.28 -3.36
C VAL A 144 33.87 -8.70 -2.22
N ASN A 145 32.82 -9.42 -1.78
CA ASN A 145 31.98 -9.00 -0.66
C ASN A 145 32.86 -8.35 0.40
N GLY A 146 32.76 -7.02 0.54
CA GLY A 146 33.46 -6.31 1.60
C GLY A 146 33.06 -6.90 2.95
N LYS A 147 33.65 -6.42 4.05
CA LYS A 147 33.22 -6.84 5.39
C LYS A 147 31.69 -6.70 5.49
N ILE A 148 30.98 -7.84 5.45
CA ILE A 148 29.51 -7.91 5.49
C ILE A 148 29.01 -7.23 6.76
N LEU A 149 29.79 -7.35 7.83
CA LEU A 149 29.54 -6.67 9.09
C LEU A 149 30.47 -5.47 9.26
N THR A 150 29.89 -4.35 9.69
CA THR A 150 30.67 -3.20 10.11
C THR A 150 31.53 -3.57 11.33
N THR A 151 32.62 -2.83 11.54
CA THR A 151 33.48 -3.01 12.71
C THR A 151 32.68 -2.90 14.02
N LEU A 152 31.67 -2.02 14.09
CA LEU A 152 30.79 -1.89 15.24
C LEU A 152 29.95 -3.15 15.45
N GLN A 153 29.33 -3.70 14.40
CA GLN A 153 28.53 -4.93 14.51
C GLN A 153 29.37 -6.12 15.00
N MET A 154 30.60 -6.27 14.47
CA MET A 154 31.54 -7.30 14.93
C MET A 154 31.88 -7.13 16.41
N ARG A 155 32.24 -5.90 16.83
CA ARG A 155 32.59 -5.59 18.21
C ARG A 155 31.41 -5.79 19.16
N THR A 156 30.20 -5.36 18.78
CA THR A 156 28.98 -5.55 19.59
C THR A 156 28.71 -7.04 19.81
N ARG A 157 28.80 -7.87 18.77
CA ARG A 157 28.62 -9.33 18.89
C ARG A 157 29.68 -9.96 19.80
N ALA A 158 30.94 -9.58 19.62
CA ALA A 158 32.03 -10.06 20.46
C ALA A 158 31.85 -9.64 21.92
N ALA A 159 31.46 -8.38 22.18
CA ALA A 159 31.20 -7.86 23.51
C ALA A 159 30.05 -8.61 24.20
N LYS A 160 28.91 -8.80 23.53
CA LYS A 160 27.79 -9.59 24.07
C LYS A 160 28.23 -11.00 24.48
N ARG A 161 28.97 -11.70 23.61
CA ARG A 161 29.50 -13.03 23.93
C ARG A 161 30.47 -13.01 25.11
N ALA A 162 31.33 -11.99 25.18
CA ALA A 162 32.29 -11.84 26.28
C ALA A 162 31.63 -11.54 27.63
N LEU A 163 30.49 -10.84 27.65
CA LEU A 163 29.68 -10.61 28.87
C LEU A 163 28.95 -11.88 29.29
N ALA A 164 28.38 -12.63 28.33
CA ALA A 164 27.70 -13.90 28.60
C ALA A 164 28.64 -14.94 29.24
N VAL A 165 29.88 -15.07 28.73
CA VAL A 165 30.90 -15.98 29.32
C VAL A 165 31.25 -15.59 30.76
N ARG A 166 31.08 -14.33 31.14
CA ARG A 166 31.30 -13.83 32.50
C ARG A 166 30.07 -13.96 33.41
N GLY A 167 29.02 -14.64 32.95
CA GLY A 167 27.80 -14.88 33.73
C GLY A 167 26.76 -13.77 33.68
N MET A 168 26.93 -12.76 32.81
CA MET A 168 25.87 -11.75 32.60
C MET A 168 24.77 -12.30 31.70
N MET A 169 23.52 -11.96 32.01
CA MET A 169 22.36 -12.27 31.17
C MET A 169 21.95 -11.05 30.36
N GLU A 170 21.67 -11.25 29.07
CA GLU A 170 21.17 -10.17 28.21
C GLU A 170 19.73 -9.83 28.60
N ALA A 171 19.48 -8.54 28.82
CA ALA A 171 18.14 -8.01 29.05
C ALA A 171 17.76 -7.08 27.90
N VAL A 172 16.52 -7.22 27.41
CA VAL A 172 15.90 -6.29 26.46
C VAL A 172 14.79 -5.57 27.20
N THR A 173 15.05 -4.31 27.55
CA THR A 173 14.11 -3.45 28.28
C THR A 173 13.47 -2.43 27.35
N TRP A 174 12.34 -1.87 27.79
CA TRP A 174 11.61 -0.86 27.03
C TRP A 174 12.44 0.39 26.78
N SER A 175 12.28 0.97 25.60
CA SER A 175 12.84 2.28 25.27
C SER A 175 12.06 3.42 25.91
N PHE A 176 10.83 3.16 26.36
CA PHE A 176 9.95 4.14 27.00
C PHE A 176 9.85 3.86 28.50
N ILE A 177 9.91 4.91 29.29
CA ILE A 177 9.86 4.87 30.75
C ILE A 177 8.96 6.01 31.27
N PRO A 178 8.56 5.97 32.55
CA PRO A 178 7.83 7.08 33.15
C PRO A 178 8.67 8.36 33.13
N ALA A 179 8.04 9.51 32.89
CA ALA A 179 8.72 10.82 32.91
C ALA A 179 9.60 11.02 34.16
N LYS A 180 9.08 10.65 35.34
CA LYS A 180 9.82 10.74 36.61
C LYS A 180 11.12 9.94 36.61
N HIS A 181 11.13 8.77 35.97
CA HIS A 181 12.35 7.96 35.85
C HIS A 181 13.31 8.59 34.84
N ALA A 182 12.81 9.14 33.74
CA ALA A 182 13.66 9.84 32.77
C ALA A 182 14.35 11.05 33.40
N GLU A 183 13.62 11.88 34.14
CA GLU A 183 14.15 13.07 34.83
C GLU A 183 15.30 12.74 35.79
N LEU A 184 15.20 11.65 36.55
CA LEU A 184 16.24 11.19 37.49
C LEU A 184 17.55 10.81 36.79
N PHE A 185 17.52 10.52 35.49
CA PHE A 185 18.69 10.08 34.70
C PHE A 185 19.01 11.07 33.56
N GLY A 186 18.66 12.35 33.73
CA GLY A 186 19.02 13.43 32.80
C GLY A 186 18.16 13.52 31.53
N GLY A 187 17.01 12.85 31.52
CA GLY A 187 15.99 12.91 30.47
C GLY A 187 14.84 13.89 30.80
N GLY A 188 13.65 13.61 30.27
CA GLY A 188 12.44 14.41 30.50
C GLY A 188 12.34 15.67 29.62
N GLN A 189 13.26 15.86 28.66
CA GLN A 189 13.15 16.96 27.71
C GLN A 189 11.97 16.74 26.77
N THR A 190 11.28 17.82 26.41
CA THR A 190 10.13 17.78 25.48
C THR A 190 10.47 17.09 24.15
N ALA A 191 11.71 17.17 23.68
CA ALA A 191 12.18 16.52 22.46
C ALA A 191 12.16 14.99 22.51
N LEU A 192 12.19 14.39 23.71
CA LEU A 192 12.21 12.95 23.95
C LEU A 192 10.90 12.43 24.55
N LYS A 193 9.86 13.27 24.60
CA LYS A 193 8.53 12.91 25.09
C LYS A 193 7.62 12.48 23.94
N LEU A 194 6.88 11.39 24.13
CA LEU A 194 5.92 10.92 23.14
C LEU A 194 4.70 11.83 23.07
N ALA A 195 4.31 12.18 21.84
CA ALA A 195 3.10 12.96 21.60
C ALA A 195 1.81 12.16 21.87
N ASN A 196 1.85 10.85 21.65
CA ASN A 196 0.72 9.94 21.90
C ASN A 196 1.23 8.65 22.57
N PRO A 197 1.46 8.67 23.89
CA PRO A 197 2.00 7.53 24.60
C PRO A 197 0.96 6.40 24.69
N ILE A 198 1.42 5.15 24.58
CA ILE A 198 0.57 3.95 24.68
C ILE A 198 -0.01 3.83 26.10
N ALA A 199 0.75 4.25 27.10
CA ALA A 199 0.35 4.30 28.50
C ALA A 199 1.04 5.48 29.22
N ALA A 200 0.45 5.96 30.31
CA ALA A 200 0.95 7.12 31.05
C ALA A 200 2.35 6.89 31.67
N ASP A 201 2.72 5.65 31.94
CA ASP A 201 4.01 5.21 32.45
C ASP A 201 5.03 4.87 31.35
N MET A 202 4.67 5.10 30.08
CA MET A 202 5.55 4.95 28.90
C MET A 202 5.58 6.25 28.08
N SER A 203 5.73 7.38 28.76
CA SER A 203 5.60 8.70 28.14
C SER A 203 6.89 9.25 27.55
N ASP A 204 8.06 8.79 28.02
CA ASP A 204 9.35 9.42 27.73
C ASP A 204 10.37 8.39 27.24
N MET A 205 11.18 8.76 26.24
CA MET A 205 12.32 7.95 25.80
C MET A 205 13.39 7.90 26.89
N ARG A 206 13.91 6.71 27.17
CA ARG A 206 14.95 6.52 28.20
C ARG A 206 16.24 7.28 27.83
N PRO A 207 16.81 8.07 28.74
CA PRO A 207 18.12 8.72 28.53
C PRO A 207 19.30 7.77 28.85
N SER A 208 19.01 6.64 29.51
CA SER A 208 19.98 5.67 30.03
C SER A 208 19.40 4.25 29.97
N LEU A 209 20.26 3.24 30.08
CA LEU A 209 19.87 1.82 30.15
C LEU A 209 19.58 1.32 31.59
N LEU A 210 19.89 2.13 32.60
CA LEU A 210 19.72 1.77 34.02
C LEU A 210 18.26 1.81 34.52
N PRO A 211 17.42 2.80 34.15
CA PRO A 211 16.05 2.92 34.66
C PRO A 211 15.06 1.91 34.07
#